data_AF-G9K5A2-F1
#
_entry.id   AF-G9K5A2-F1
#
_cell.length_a   1.000
_cell.length_b   1.000
_cell.length_c   1.000
_cell.angle_alpha   90.00
_cell.angle_beta   90.00
_cell.angle_gamma   90.00
#
_symmetry.space_group_name_H-M   'P 1'
#
loop_
_entity.id
_entity.type
_entity.pdbx_description
1 polymer ?
#
loop_
_entity_poly.entity_id
_entity_poly.type
_entity_poly.pdbx_seq_one_letter_code
_entity_poly.pdbx_strand_id
1 'polypeptide(L)'
;GTVKQLLLFSEAEGNPCFLDVCGNFLVVGTDLAHFKSFDLSRREAKVHCGDKNLTALIPGAVAVASLRCNASGSKISILLSKADNSPDSRICFYDVEMDMVTILDLKTGQIDQRETLSLNGQETKKSHAFMDEKLTDLIPVNHFWDQSEPRLFVCEAVREVQGDQQQPRDKK
;
A
#
# COMPACT_ATOMS: atom_id res chain seq x y z
N GLY A 1 6.81 20.30 24.93
CA GLY A 1 6.72 20.50 23.47
C GLY A 1 5.52 21.36 23.16
N THR A 2 5.54 22.12 22.07
CA THR A 2 4.41 22.96 21.64
C THR A 2 3.77 22.34 20.41
N VAL A 3 2.46 22.08 20.47
CA VAL A 3 1.69 21.64 19.31
C VAL A 3 1.57 22.81 18.34
N LYS A 4 2.10 22.66 17.12
CA LYS A 4 2.03 23.70 16.08
C LYS A 4 0.75 23.62 15.26
N GLN A 5 0.25 22.41 15.03
CA GLN A 5 -0.92 22.13 14.21
C GLN A 5 -1.51 20.77 14.57
N LEU A 6 -2.83 20.65 14.44
CA LEU A 6 -3.57 19.39 14.52
C LEU A 6 -4.00 18.99 13.10
N LEU A 7 -3.68 17.77 12.70
CA LEU A 7 -4.19 17.17 11.47
C LEU A 7 -5.45 16.37 11.83
N LEU A 8 -6.60 16.82 11.35
CA LEU A 8 -7.89 16.28 11.77
C LEU A 8 -8.29 15.07 10.93
N PHE A 9 -8.79 14.06 11.63
CA PHE A 9 -9.46 12.89 11.06
C PHE A 9 -10.87 12.82 11.63
N SER A 10 -11.85 12.56 10.77
CA SER A 10 -13.24 12.38 11.17
C SER A 10 -13.46 10.99 11.76
N GLU A 11 -14.56 10.80 12.49
CA GLU A 11 -14.94 9.47 13.00
C GLU A 11 -15.07 8.42 11.87
N ALA A 12 -15.56 8.85 10.69
CA ALA A 12 -15.68 7.97 9.53
C ALA A 12 -14.32 7.58 8.92
N GLU A 13 -13.28 8.38 9.13
CA GLU A 13 -11.92 8.09 8.65
C GLU A 13 -11.15 7.22 9.65
N GLY A 14 -11.60 7.13 10.91
CA GLY A 14 -10.97 6.36 11.96
C GLY A 14 -9.77 7.07 12.60
N ASN A 15 -8.98 6.30 13.35
CA ASN A 15 -7.85 6.80 14.11
C ASN A 15 -6.54 6.65 13.32
N PRO A 16 -5.71 7.69 13.21
CA PRO A 16 -4.36 7.59 12.67
C PRO A 16 -3.53 6.55 13.42
N CYS A 17 -2.99 5.56 12.71
CA CYS A 17 -2.17 4.49 13.30
C CYS A 17 -0.92 4.14 12.48
N PHE A 18 -0.83 4.60 11.22
CA PHE A 18 0.36 4.46 10.38
C PHE A 18 0.83 5.84 9.92
N LEU A 19 2.14 6.10 10.00
CA LEU A 19 2.72 7.35 9.51
C LEU A 19 4.05 7.07 8.81
N ASP A 20 4.36 7.89 7.81
CA ASP A 20 5.67 7.94 7.19
C ASP A 20 5.98 9.34 6.67
N VAL A 21 7.26 9.72 6.72
CA VAL A 21 7.74 10.99 6.20
C VAL A 21 8.90 10.71 5.25
N CYS A 22 8.74 11.14 4.00
CA CYS A 22 9.79 11.07 2.99
C CYS A 22 9.92 12.43 2.30
N GLY A 23 11.11 13.04 2.39
CA GLY A 23 11.32 14.41 1.93
C GLY A 23 10.43 15.40 2.71
N ASN A 24 9.60 16.14 1.99
CA ASN A 24 8.66 17.10 2.57
C ASN A 24 7.23 16.54 2.70
N PHE A 25 7.01 15.24 2.48
CA PHE A 25 5.68 14.69 2.46
C PHE A 25 5.46 13.76 3.65
N LEU A 26 4.36 13.98 4.35
CA LEU A 26 3.83 13.08 5.36
C LEU A 26 2.68 12.29 4.74
N VAL A 27 2.66 10.98 4.93
CA VAL A 27 1.46 10.17 4.69
C VAL A 27 0.98 9.59 6.01
N VAL A 28 -0.34 9.55 6.18
CA VAL A 28 -1.00 9.04 7.38
C VAL A 28 -2.06 8.04 6.96
N GLY A 29 -2.03 6.85 7.54
CA GLY A 29 -3.03 5.80 7.40
C GLY A 29 -3.77 5.55 8.71
N THR A 30 -5.02 5.12 8.60
CA THR A 30 -5.90 4.89 9.74
C THR A 30 -6.29 3.42 9.91
N ASP A 31 -6.87 3.11 11.07
CA ASP A 31 -7.39 1.78 11.43
C ASP A 31 -8.60 1.36 10.59
N LEU A 32 -9.32 2.29 9.98
CA LEU A 32 -10.40 2.03 9.02
C LEU A 32 -9.93 1.99 7.55
N ALA A 33 -8.62 1.85 7.33
CA ALA A 33 -8.00 1.79 6.00
C ALA A 33 -8.24 3.04 5.14
N HIS A 34 -8.37 4.20 5.78
CA HIS A 34 -8.27 5.50 5.13
C HIS A 34 -6.83 5.97 5.11
N PHE A 35 -6.46 6.81 4.13
CA PHE A 35 -5.19 7.52 4.16
C PHE A 35 -5.29 8.93 3.60
N LYS A 36 -4.37 9.78 4.04
CA LYS A 36 -4.17 11.16 3.57
C LYS A 36 -2.69 11.44 3.43
N SER A 37 -2.33 12.42 2.60
CA SER A 37 -0.97 12.96 2.58
C SER A 37 -0.95 14.47 2.74
N PHE A 38 0.15 14.96 3.31
CA PHE A 38 0.34 16.36 3.65
C PHE A 38 1.72 16.83 3.20
N ASP A 39 1.76 18.03 2.63
CA ASP A 39 2.99 18.75 2.30
C ASP A 39 3.46 19.54 3.54
N LEU A 40 4.67 19.23 3.99
CA LEU A 40 5.39 19.81 5.13
C LEU A 40 6.41 20.88 4.72
N SER A 41 6.50 21.25 3.44
CA SER A 41 7.47 22.23 2.93
C SER A 41 7.31 23.63 3.54
N ARG A 42 6.15 23.91 4.14
CA ARG A 42 5.81 25.18 4.78
C ARG A 42 5.71 25.04 6.29
N ARG A 43 5.54 26.18 6.98
CA ARG A 43 5.38 26.22 8.44
C ARG A 43 4.19 25.40 8.95
N GLU A 44 3.12 25.36 8.16
CA GLU A 44 1.91 24.60 8.41
C GLU A 44 1.78 23.53 7.33
N ALA A 45 1.50 22.31 7.77
CA ALA A 45 1.23 21.18 6.91
C ALA A 45 -0.06 21.44 6.12
N LYS A 46 -0.01 21.23 4.80
CA LYS A 46 -1.17 21.37 3.92
C LYS A 46 -1.57 20.02 3.37
N VAL A 47 -2.86 19.78 3.19
CA VAL A 47 -3.35 18.58 2.51
C VAL A 47 -2.75 18.55 1.10
N HIS A 48 -2.07 17.46 0.77
CA HIS A 48 -1.50 17.17 -0.54
C HIS A 48 -2.35 16.13 -1.27
N CYS A 49 -2.72 15.05 -0.58
CA CYS A 49 -3.77 14.11 -0.98
C CYS A 49 -4.86 14.09 0.09
N GLY A 50 -6.10 14.32 -0.33
CA GLY A 50 -7.28 14.21 0.53
C GLY A 50 -7.54 12.77 0.99
N ASP A 51 -8.67 12.60 1.68
CA ASP A 51 -9.09 11.29 2.17
C ASP A 51 -9.30 10.28 1.04
N LYS A 52 -8.72 9.09 1.19
CA LYS A 52 -8.88 7.96 0.27
C LYS A 52 -9.14 6.70 1.09
N ASN A 53 -10.19 5.98 0.74
CA ASN A 53 -10.55 4.72 1.36
C ASN A 53 -10.00 3.54 0.54
N LEU A 54 -9.10 2.76 1.13
CA LEU A 54 -8.45 1.64 0.46
C LEU A 54 -9.39 0.49 0.09
N THR A 55 -10.43 0.24 0.90
CA THR A 55 -11.41 -0.82 0.65
C THR A 55 -12.27 -0.54 -0.57
N ALA A 56 -12.50 0.75 -0.88
CA ALA A 56 -13.17 1.18 -2.11
C ALA A 56 -12.25 1.05 -3.34
N LEU A 57 -10.94 1.20 -3.14
CA LEU A 57 -9.93 1.14 -4.20
C LEU A 57 -9.52 -0.29 -4.57
N ILE A 58 -9.49 -1.19 -3.59
CA ILE A 58 -8.96 -2.55 -3.75
C ILE A 58 -10.00 -3.56 -3.23
N PRO A 59 -10.67 -4.31 -4.12
CA PRO A 59 -11.53 -5.41 -3.73
C PRO A 59 -10.76 -6.46 -2.93
N GLY A 60 -11.30 -6.78 -1.75
CA GLY A 60 -10.71 -7.74 -0.83
C GLY A 60 -9.46 -7.25 -0.09
N ALA A 61 -9.13 -5.95 -0.13
CA ALA A 61 -8.23 -5.37 0.86
C ALA A 61 -8.97 -5.31 2.21
N VAL A 62 -8.32 -5.80 3.27
CA VAL A 62 -8.95 -5.88 4.59
C VAL A 62 -8.43 -4.81 5.53
N ALA A 63 -7.10 -4.65 5.62
CA ALA A 63 -6.50 -3.56 6.37
C ALA A 63 -5.13 -3.16 5.82
N VAL A 64 -4.64 -2.02 6.29
CA VAL A 64 -3.29 -1.52 6.03
C VAL A 64 -2.33 -2.18 7.03
N ALA A 65 -1.24 -2.75 6.52
CA ALA A 65 -0.14 -3.26 7.35
C ALA A 65 1.02 -2.25 7.45
N SER A 66 1.28 -1.51 6.36
CA SER A 66 2.31 -0.47 6.30
C SER A 66 1.97 0.53 5.21
N LEU A 67 2.38 1.78 5.40
CA LEU A 67 2.14 2.90 4.50
C LEU A 67 3.41 3.74 4.38
N ARG A 68 3.83 4.04 3.14
CA ARG A 68 5.01 4.87 2.85
C ARG A 68 4.73 5.81 1.68
N CYS A 69 5.32 7.00 1.71
CA CYS A 69 5.29 7.93 0.57
C CYS A 69 6.68 8.09 -0.04
N ASN A 70 6.73 8.49 -1.30
CA ASN A 70 8.00 8.86 -1.93
C ASN A 70 8.35 10.33 -1.65
N ALA A 71 9.63 10.68 -1.86
CA ALA A 71 10.15 12.01 -1.52
C ALA A 71 9.55 13.17 -2.35
N SER A 72 8.90 12.87 -3.49
CA SER A 72 8.18 13.85 -4.30
C SER A 72 6.68 13.94 -3.99
N GLY A 73 6.16 13.08 -3.10
CA GLY A 73 4.74 13.06 -2.73
C GLY A 73 3.79 12.58 -3.84
N SER A 74 4.32 12.03 -4.93
CA SER A 74 3.53 11.61 -6.10
C SER A 74 3.13 10.13 -6.07
N LYS A 75 3.74 9.34 -5.18
CA LYS A 75 3.45 7.91 -5.01
C LYS A 75 3.34 7.56 -3.53
N ILE A 76 2.37 6.70 -3.21
CA ILE A 76 2.18 6.11 -1.90
C ILE A 76 2.16 4.59 -2.07
N SER A 77 3.04 3.87 -1.38
CA SER A 77 3.02 2.41 -1.36
C SER A 77 2.34 1.90 -0.09
N ILE A 78 1.57 0.83 -0.21
CA ILE A 78 0.73 0.27 0.86
C ILE A 78 0.92 -1.25 0.90
N LEU A 79 1.36 -1.76 2.06
CA LEU A 79 1.29 -3.19 2.36
C LEU A 79 -0.08 -3.50 2.94
N LEU A 80 -0.67 -4.60 2.50
CA LEU A 80 -2.00 -5.04 2.91
C LEU A 80 -1.89 -6.21 3.89
N SER A 81 -2.85 -6.30 4.80
CA SER A 81 -3.08 -7.51 5.60
C SER A 81 -4.41 -8.15 5.20
N LYS A 82 -4.43 -9.49 5.30
CA LYS A 82 -5.65 -10.29 5.16
C LYS A 82 -6.50 -10.19 6.43
N ALA A 83 -7.70 -10.78 6.40
CA ALA A 83 -8.64 -10.75 7.52
C ALA A 83 -8.16 -11.46 8.79
N ASP A 84 -7.20 -12.39 8.65
CA ASP A 84 -6.55 -13.09 9.75
C ASP A 84 -5.29 -12.35 10.26
N ASN A 85 -5.09 -11.10 9.84
CA ASN A 85 -3.88 -10.28 10.07
C ASN A 85 -2.58 -10.88 9.52
N SER A 86 -2.65 -11.93 8.69
CA SER A 86 -1.48 -12.38 7.94
C SER A 86 -1.17 -11.40 6.80
N PRO A 87 0.11 -11.30 6.39
CA PRO A 87 0.49 -10.43 5.27
C PRO A 87 -0.13 -10.90 3.95
N ASP A 88 -0.57 -9.95 3.14
CA ASP A 88 -1.05 -10.19 1.77
C ASP A 88 0.15 -10.26 0.80
N SER A 89 0.06 -11.08 -0.25
CA SER A 89 1.10 -11.12 -1.30
C SER A 89 1.07 -9.89 -2.21
N ARG A 90 0.01 -9.09 -2.12
CA ARG A 90 -0.17 -7.88 -2.91
C ARG A 90 0.42 -6.66 -2.21
N ILE A 91 1.14 -5.85 -2.98
CA ILE A 91 1.50 -4.48 -2.63
C ILE A 91 0.75 -3.51 -3.54
N CYS A 92 0.24 -2.43 -2.97
CA CYS A 92 -0.47 -1.38 -3.69
C CYS A 92 0.40 -0.13 -3.84
N PHE A 93 0.33 0.49 -5.00
CA PHE A 93 0.89 1.80 -5.30
C PHE A 93 -0.23 2.74 -5.72
N TYR A 94 -0.43 3.79 -4.95
CA TYR A 94 -1.34 4.86 -5.27
C TYR A 94 -0.58 6.03 -5.90
N ASP A 95 -1.01 6.43 -7.08
CA ASP A 95 -0.54 7.60 -7.82
C ASP A 95 -1.41 8.80 -7.44
N VAL A 96 -0.81 9.76 -6.72
CA VAL A 96 -1.52 10.94 -6.22
C VAL A 96 -1.92 11.88 -7.37
N GLU A 97 -1.11 11.97 -8.41
CA GLU A 97 -1.36 12.88 -9.54
C GLU A 97 -2.41 12.30 -10.49
N MET A 98 -2.32 11.00 -10.77
CA MET A 98 -3.23 10.32 -11.70
C MET A 98 -4.51 9.80 -11.03
N ASP A 99 -4.59 9.82 -9.70
CA ASP A 99 -5.64 9.16 -8.91
C ASP A 99 -5.84 7.70 -9.32
N MET A 100 -4.72 6.99 -9.51
CA MET A 100 -4.68 5.61 -9.99
C MET A 100 -4.05 4.68 -8.97
N VAL A 101 -4.55 3.45 -8.95
CA VAL A 101 -4.05 2.37 -8.10
C VAL A 101 -3.41 1.32 -8.99
N THR A 102 -2.17 0.96 -8.66
CA THR A 102 -1.47 -0.17 -9.27
C THR A 102 -1.23 -1.22 -8.21
N ILE A 103 -1.69 -2.44 -8.45
CA ILE A 103 -1.52 -3.58 -7.55
C ILE A 103 -0.50 -4.51 -8.17
N LEU A 104 0.54 -4.83 -7.41
CA LEU A 104 1.51 -5.86 -7.77
C LEU A 104 1.31 -7.05 -6.84
N ASP A 105 0.97 -8.20 -7.39
CA ASP A 105 0.91 -9.46 -6.66
C ASP A 105 2.26 -10.19 -6.76
N LEU A 106 3.01 -10.22 -5.66
CA LEU A 106 4.32 -10.88 -5.60
C LEU A 106 4.21 -12.41 -5.59
N LYS A 107 3.00 -12.97 -5.38
CA LYS A 107 2.79 -14.41 -5.50
C LYS A 107 2.73 -14.84 -6.96
N THR A 108 2.02 -14.09 -7.79
CA THR A 108 1.81 -14.44 -9.22
C THR A 108 2.68 -13.64 -10.18
N GLY A 109 3.34 -12.59 -9.69
CA GLY A 109 4.06 -11.62 -10.51
C GLY A 109 3.17 -10.78 -11.42
N GLN A 110 1.87 -10.71 -11.17
CA GLN A 110 0.93 -9.93 -11.98
C GLN A 110 0.83 -8.48 -11.48
N ILE A 111 0.73 -7.55 -12.43
CA ILE A 111 0.35 -6.15 -12.21
C ILE A 111 -1.07 -5.95 -12.70
N ASP A 112 -1.89 -5.35 -11.86
CA ASP A 112 -3.23 -4.87 -12.18
C ASP A 112 -3.30 -3.36 -11.94
N GLN A 113 -3.58 -2.61 -13.00
CA GLN A 113 -3.71 -1.15 -12.94
C GLN A 113 -5.18 -0.73 -13.03
N ARG A 114 -5.63 0.09 -12.07
CA ARG A 114 -7.02 0.52 -11.88
C ARG A 114 -7.12 2.02 -11.67
N GLU A 115 -8.10 2.66 -12.29
CA GLU A 115 -8.42 4.06 -12.06
C GLU A 115 -9.48 4.19 -10.95
N THR A 116 -9.31 5.16 -10.04
CA THR A 116 -10.25 5.39 -8.92
C THR A 116 -11.66 5.77 -9.41
N LEU A 117 -11.75 6.40 -10.59
CA LEU A 117 -13.00 6.86 -11.19
C LEU A 117 -13.77 5.77 -11.99
N SER A 118 -13.15 4.62 -12.25
CA SER A 118 -13.65 3.62 -13.20
C SER A 118 -14.29 2.39 -12.55
N LEU A 119 -14.78 2.52 -11.30
CA LEU A 119 -15.48 1.46 -10.55
C LEU A 119 -16.79 0.93 -11.22
N ASN A 120 -17.16 1.45 -12.39
CA ASN A 120 -18.34 1.02 -13.17
C ASN A 120 -18.00 0.12 -14.39
N GLY A 121 -16.97 -0.72 -14.30
CA GLY A 121 -16.86 -1.92 -15.15
C GLY A 121 -16.04 -1.80 -16.43
N GLN A 122 -14.94 -1.04 -16.43
CA GLN A 122 -13.94 -1.14 -17.51
C GLN A 122 -12.77 -2.06 -17.15
N GLU A 123 -12.22 -2.68 -18.20
CA GLU A 123 -11.26 -3.78 -18.15
C GLU A 123 -9.96 -3.42 -17.41
N THR A 124 -9.63 -4.22 -16.40
CA THR A 124 -8.31 -4.24 -15.75
C THR A 124 -7.24 -4.64 -16.77
N LYS A 125 -6.27 -3.76 -17.05
CA LYS A 125 -5.08 -4.12 -17.82
C LYS A 125 -4.16 -4.96 -16.94
N LYS A 126 -4.25 -6.28 -17.09
CA LYS A 126 -3.34 -7.23 -16.43
C LYS A 126 -2.09 -7.40 -17.27
N SER A 127 -0.93 -7.25 -16.66
CA SER A 127 0.37 -7.52 -17.28
C SER A 127 1.29 -8.24 -16.29
N HIS A 128 2.35 -8.89 -16.77
CA HIS A 128 3.33 -9.52 -15.89
C HIS A 128 4.41 -8.50 -15.49
N ALA A 129 4.61 -8.32 -14.19
CA ALA A 129 5.65 -7.47 -13.61
C ALA A 129 7.04 -8.06 -13.81
N PHE A 130 7.12 -9.38 -13.62
CA PHE A 130 8.36 -10.12 -13.59
C PHE A 130 8.39 -11.08 -14.77
N MET A 131 9.49 -11.04 -15.52
CA MET A 131 9.81 -12.08 -16.50
C MET A 131 10.54 -13.27 -15.86
N ASP A 132 11.09 -13.08 -14.65
CA ASP A 132 11.79 -14.12 -13.91
C ASP A 132 10.83 -14.79 -12.92
N GLU A 133 10.52 -16.07 -13.16
CA GLU A 133 9.70 -16.91 -12.28
C GLU A 133 10.28 -17.03 -10.86
N LYS A 134 11.57 -16.71 -10.64
CA LYS A 134 12.15 -16.74 -9.29
C LYS A 134 11.59 -15.65 -8.37
N LEU A 135 10.93 -14.64 -8.93
CA LEU A 135 10.31 -13.51 -8.22
C LEU A 135 8.81 -13.74 -7.93
N THR A 136 8.32 -14.98 -8.07
CA THR A 136 6.98 -15.39 -7.65
C THR A 136 7.02 -16.10 -6.29
N ASP A 137 5.84 -16.39 -5.73
CA ASP A 137 5.66 -17.01 -4.40
C ASP A 137 6.31 -16.21 -3.26
N LEU A 138 6.29 -14.88 -3.39
CA LEU A 138 6.81 -13.94 -2.41
C LEU A 138 5.67 -13.18 -1.70
N ILE A 139 5.93 -12.82 -0.45
CA ILE A 139 5.06 -11.99 0.38
C ILE A 139 5.87 -10.76 0.80
N PRO A 140 5.42 -9.53 0.43
CA PRO A 140 6.08 -8.31 0.85
C PRO A 140 5.90 -8.11 2.36
N VAL A 141 7.00 -7.89 3.07
CA VAL A 141 7.02 -7.71 4.53
C VAL A 141 7.46 -6.31 4.95
N ASN A 142 8.19 -5.63 4.07
CA ASN A 142 8.65 -4.27 4.31
C ASN A 142 8.84 -3.51 3.00
N HIS A 143 8.78 -2.18 3.07
CA HIS A 143 8.93 -1.34 1.89
C HIS A 143 9.48 0.05 2.23
N PHE A 144 10.24 0.62 1.30
CA PHE A 144 10.89 1.91 1.47
C PHE A 144 11.03 2.63 0.13
N TRP A 145 10.97 3.95 0.20
CA TRP A 145 11.33 4.84 -0.91
C TRP A 145 12.67 5.48 -0.60
N ASP A 146 13.51 5.58 -1.62
CA ASP A 146 14.74 6.35 -1.48
C ASP A 146 14.43 7.84 -1.36
N GLN A 147 15.08 8.51 -0.41
CA GLN A 147 14.86 9.93 -0.15
C GLN A 147 15.48 10.82 -1.23
N SER A 148 16.55 10.36 -1.89
CA SER A 148 17.29 11.11 -2.91
C SER A 148 16.83 10.83 -4.33
N GLU A 149 16.32 9.62 -4.60
CA GLU A 149 15.74 9.22 -5.88
C GLU A 149 14.25 8.83 -5.69
N PRO A 150 13.30 9.76 -5.91
CA PRO A 150 11.87 9.54 -5.64
C PRO A 150 11.19 8.42 -6.46
N ARG A 151 11.88 7.88 -7.46
CA ARG A 151 11.42 6.76 -8.30
C ARG A 151 11.96 5.42 -7.83
N LEU A 152 12.94 5.41 -6.92
CA LEU A 152 13.54 4.19 -6.42
C LEU A 152 12.73 3.66 -5.24
N PHE A 153 12.14 2.48 -5.47
CA PHE A 153 11.36 1.74 -4.50
C PHE A 153 12.07 0.44 -4.15
N VAL A 154 12.09 0.10 -2.86
CA VAL A 154 12.67 -1.15 -2.35
C VAL A 154 11.59 -1.89 -1.57
N CYS A 155 11.46 -3.18 -1.85
CA CYS A 155 10.60 -4.09 -1.10
C CYS A 155 11.44 -5.23 -0.54
N GLU A 156 11.29 -5.49 0.75
CA GLU A 156 11.71 -6.75 1.35
C GLU A 156 10.55 -7.73 1.21
N ALA A 157 10.83 -8.94 0.71
CA ALA A 157 9.84 -9.98 0.56
C ALA A 157 10.40 -11.33 1.01
N VAL A 158 9.55 -12.14 1.63
CA VAL A 158 9.87 -13.50 2.07
C VAL A 158 9.16 -14.49 1.17
N ARG A 159 9.75 -15.67 0.97
CA ARG A 159 9.03 -16.75 0.29
C ARG A 159 7.87 -17.21 1.16
N GLU A 160 6.72 -17.40 0.53
CA GLU A 160 5.61 -18.10 1.16
C GLU A 160 6.07 -19.54 1.41
N VAL A 161 6.48 -19.82 2.65
CA VAL A 161 6.72 -21.21 3.07
C VAL A 161 5.35 -21.85 3.05
N GLN A 162 5.09 -22.73 2.08
CA GLN A 162 3.99 -23.68 2.19
C GLN A 162 4.26 -24.44 3.49
N GLY A 163 3.58 -24.05 4.57
CA GLY A 163 3.59 -24.84 5.79
C GLY A 163 3.23 -26.26 5.38
N ASP A 164 4.05 -27.23 5.80
CA ASP A 164 3.81 -28.65 5.61
C ASP A 164 2.31 -28.91 5.78
N GLN A 165 1.62 -29.14 4.66
CA GLN A 165 0.45 -29.98 4.72
C GLN A 165 1.00 -31.32 5.17
N GLN A 166 0.95 -31.57 6.48
CA GLN A 166 1.15 -32.89 7.05
C GLN A 166 0.15 -33.83 6.37
N GLN A 167 0.59 -34.47 5.29
CA GLN A 167 0.24 -35.84 5.03
C GLN A 167 1.53 -36.64 5.09
N PRO A 168 1.52 -37.73 5.87
CA PRO A 168 1.33 -39.00 5.21
C PRO A 168 0.23 -39.88 5.81
N ARG A 169 -0.43 -40.55 4.86
CA ARG A 169 -1.23 -41.78 4.91
C ARG A 169 -0.91 -42.72 6.08
N ASP A 170 -1.96 -43.32 6.65
CA ASP A 170 -2.12 -44.76 6.41
C ASP A 170 -3.57 -45.27 6.49
N LYS A 171 -3.85 -46.15 5.54
CA LYS A 171 -5.05 -46.98 5.41
C LYS A 171 -4.92 -48.19 6.34
N LYS A 172 -5.92 -48.46 7.18
CA LYS A 172 -6.68 -49.73 7.23
C LYS A 172 -7.81 -49.67 8.24
#